data_AF-A0AAW2XMB0-F1
#
_entry.id   AF-A0AAW2XMB0-F1
#
_cell.length_a   1.000
_cell.length_b   1.000
_cell.length_c   1.000
_cell.angle_alpha   90.00
_cell.angle_beta   90.00
_cell.angle_gamma   90.00
#
_symmetry.space_group_name_H-M   'P 1'
#
loop_
_entity.id
_entity.type
_entity.pdbx_description
1 polymer ?
#
loop_
_entity_poly.entity_id
_entity_poly.type
_entity_poly.pdbx_seq_one_letter_code
_entity_poly.pdbx_strand_id
1 'polypeptide(L)'
;MAGAEEEDDYMGDLSQFLPPEVSQSSSSKGSGGKLVVSNSSSKKSKTQNWQEQRKLKRERRQIEEDMQTLENLGSAIPQSNIGFKLLKQMGYAPGSALGKGGSGRAEPVALEIRRGRAGIGKEDPKVEKMRKEKENEESMKRKEEELRKEFGTRQRERWRERRIVVNFRKAEASLAQLEKRDIVDVEKKEEEDDEKEEEEEEEEITEEDLLNILLKLRNEFFYCLFCGCQYETMEALVSNCPGINEDDH
;
A
#
# COMPACT_ATOMS: atom_id res chain seq x y z
N MET A 1 -14.78 -2.83 -48.25
CA MET A 1 -15.28 -4.21 -48.39
C MET A 1 -14.05 -5.12 -48.34
N ALA A 2 -13.67 -5.64 -47.18
CA ALA A 2 -14.30 -6.73 -46.42
C ALA A 2 -14.25 -8.07 -47.19
N GLY A 3 -13.41 -8.98 -46.70
CA GLY A 3 -13.27 -10.37 -47.11
C GLY A 3 -12.31 -11.08 -46.16
N ALA A 4 -12.88 -11.65 -45.09
CA ALA A 4 -12.24 -12.45 -44.05
C ALA A 4 -11.64 -13.74 -44.64
N GLU A 5 -10.41 -14.10 -44.27
CA GLU A 5 -10.04 -15.19 -43.35
C GLU A 5 -10.63 -16.57 -43.69
N GLU A 6 -9.74 -17.52 -44.02
CA GLU A 6 -9.82 -18.94 -43.64
C GLU A 6 -8.40 -19.52 -43.81
N GLU A 7 -7.51 -19.23 -42.86
CA GLU A 7 -6.28 -20.03 -42.69
C GLU A 7 -6.70 -21.31 -41.98
N ASP A 8 -6.95 -22.35 -42.76
CA ASP A 8 -7.26 -23.69 -42.30
C ASP A 8 -6.27 -24.13 -41.22
N ASP A 9 -6.83 -24.50 -40.06
CA ASP A 9 -6.18 -25.02 -38.87
C ASP A 9 -5.56 -26.41 -39.18
N TYR A 10 -4.49 -26.38 -39.98
CA TYR A 10 -3.69 -27.52 -40.38
C TYR A 10 -2.98 -28.04 -39.13
N MET A 11 -3.57 -29.08 -38.54
CA MET A 11 -3.14 -29.93 -37.40
C MET A 11 -4.16 -30.02 -36.24
N GLY A 12 -5.43 -29.66 -36.47
CA GLY A 12 -6.49 -29.78 -35.44
C GLY A 12 -7.25 -31.12 -35.39
N ASP A 13 -7.30 -31.91 -36.47
CA ASP A 13 -8.28 -33.00 -36.56
C ASP A 13 -7.72 -34.38 -36.20
N LEU A 14 -7.58 -34.63 -34.90
CA LEU A 14 -7.25 -35.95 -34.33
C LEU A 14 -8.43 -36.94 -34.36
N SER A 15 -9.61 -36.54 -34.86
CA SER A 15 -10.77 -37.44 -34.93
C SER A 15 -10.60 -38.57 -35.95
N GLN A 16 -9.63 -38.46 -36.86
CA GLN A 16 -9.30 -39.49 -37.85
C GLN A 16 -8.46 -40.65 -37.28
N PHE A 17 -7.89 -40.49 -36.08
CA PHE A 17 -7.02 -41.51 -35.45
C PHE A 17 -7.68 -42.22 -34.27
N LEU A 18 -8.91 -41.85 -33.92
CA LEU A 18 -9.71 -42.57 -32.93
C LEU A 18 -10.66 -43.50 -33.69
N PRO A 19 -10.63 -44.82 -33.46
CA PRO A 19 -11.58 -45.72 -34.09
C PRO A 19 -13.01 -45.34 -33.67
N PRO A 20 -14.00 -45.39 -34.58
CA PRO A 20 -15.36 -44.97 -34.25
C PRO A 20 -15.90 -45.85 -33.13
N GLU A 21 -16.23 -45.22 -32.00
CA GLU A 21 -16.94 -45.91 -30.93
C GLU A 21 -18.30 -46.36 -31.46
N VAL A 22 -18.44 -47.68 -31.52
CA VAL A 22 -19.70 -48.35 -31.84
C VAL A 22 -20.71 -48.03 -30.75
N SER A 23 -21.73 -47.27 -31.10
CA SER A 23 -22.91 -47.13 -30.24
C SER A 23 -24.18 -47.23 -31.09
N GLN A 24 -24.91 -48.34 -30.96
CA GLN A 24 -26.15 -48.39 -30.19
C GLN A 24 -27.04 -49.58 -30.57
N SER A 25 -27.41 -50.35 -29.56
CA SER A 25 -28.67 -51.09 -29.48
C SER A 25 -29.82 -50.14 -29.08
N SER A 26 -30.92 -50.22 -29.84
CA SER A 26 -32.35 -50.07 -29.47
C SER A 26 -32.81 -48.95 -28.50
N SER A 27 -33.55 -47.99 -29.09
CA SER A 27 -34.86 -47.42 -28.68
C SER A 27 -35.30 -47.39 -27.20
N SER A 28 -35.65 -46.20 -26.70
CA SER A 28 -37.04 -45.85 -26.30
C SER A 28 -37.18 -44.39 -25.83
N LYS A 29 -38.41 -43.87 -25.97
CA LYS A 29 -38.91 -42.52 -25.70
C LYS A 29 -38.87 -42.13 -24.21
N GLY A 30 -38.68 -40.85 -23.93
CA GLY A 30 -38.96 -40.25 -22.62
C GLY A 30 -38.77 -38.73 -22.61
N SER A 31 -39.84 -38.02 -22.29
CA SER A 31 -40.09 -36.58 -22.42
C SER A 31 -39.53 -35.72 -21.26
N GLY A 32 -39.17 -34.47 -21.59
CA GLY A 32 -39.49 -33.30 -20.77
C GLY A 32 -38.59 -32.98 -19.58
N GLY A 33 -37.77 -31.94 -19.71
CA GLY A 33 -37.03 -31.37 -18.59
C GLY A 33 -36.06 -30.28 -19.06
N LYS A 34 -36.54 -29.04 -19.11
CA LYS A 34 -35.76 -27.84 -19.43
C LYS A 34 -34.84 -27.55 -18.24
N LEU A 35 -33.61 -28.04 -18.27
CA LEU A 35 -32.55 -27.67 -17.34
C LEU A 35 -31.69 -26.60 -17.99
N VAL A 36 -31.81 -25.37 -17.47
CA VAL A 36 -30.91 -24.26 -17.76
C VAL A 36 -29.57 -24.61 -17.12
N VAL A 37 -28.65 -25.16 -17.91
CA VAL A 37 -27.25 -25.31 -17.51
C VAL A 37 -26.62 -23.92 -17.62
N SER A 38 -26.45 -23.28 -16.48
CA SER A 38 -25.59 -22.12 -16.33
C SER A 38 -24.17 -22.51 -16.74
N ASN A 39 -23.75 -22.12 -17.94
CA ASN A 39 -22.35 -22.18 -18.34
C ASN A 39 -21.55 -21.15 -17.51
N SER A 40 -21.28 -21.48 -16.25
CA SER A 40 -20.14 -20.91 -15.54
C SER A 40 -18.90 -21.58 -16.14
N SER A 41 -18.37 -20.98 -17.20
CA SER A 41 -17.05 -21.27 -17.71
C SER A 41 -16.04 -20.96 -16.61
N SER A 42 -15.83 -21.93 -15.73
CA SER A 42 -14.64 -21.98 -14.89
C SER A 42 -13.47 -21.94 -15.85
N LYS A 43 -12.85 -20.76 -15.96
CA LYS A 43 -11.58 -20.57 -16.64
C LYS A 43 -10.61 -21.50 -15.93
N LYS A 44 -10.45 -22.72 -16.46
CA LYS A 44 -9.40 -23.64 -16.06
C LYS A 44 -8.12 -22.83 -16.14
N SER A 45 -7.52 -22.59 -14.97
CA SER A 45 -6.19 -21.99 -14.85
C SER A 45 -5.30 -22.67 -15.86
N LYS A 46 -4.76 -21.91 -16.82
CA LYS A 46 -3.88 -22.41 -17.88
C LYS A 46 -2.88 -23.37 -17.23
N THR A 47 -3.05 -24.67 -17.48
CA THR A 47 -2.09 -25.69 -17.06
C THR A 47 -0.76 -25.26 -17.64
N GLN A 48 0.22 -24.95 -16.78
CA GLN A 48 1.54 -24.53 -17.25
C GLN A 48 2.03 -25.50 -18.33
N ASN A 49 2.55 -24.94 -19.41
CA ASN A 49 3.04 -25.72 -20.55
C ASN A 49 4.06 -26.77 -20.02
N TRP A 50 3.92 -28.03 -20.42
CA TRP A 50 4.77 -29.13 -19.97
C TRP A 50 6.28 -28.81 -20.10
N GLN A 51 6.63 -28.01 -21.10
CA GLN A 51 7.98 -27.50 -21.32
C GLN A 51 8.49 -26.60 -20.16
N GLU A 52 7.65 -25.70 -19.64
CA GLU A 52 7.97 -24.82 -18.51
C GLU A 52 8.15 -25.62 -17.23
N GLN A 53 7.26 -26.58 -16.95
CA GLN A 53 7.37 -27.44 -15.78
C GLN A 53 8.67 -28.25 -15.78
N ARG A 54 9.08 -28.78 -16.95
CA ARG A 54 10.35 -29.52 -17.09
C ARG A 54 11.56 -28.62 -16.88
N LYS A 55 11.50 -27.36 -17.32
CA LYS A 55 12.53 -26.35 -17.09
C LYS A 55 12.66 -26.03 -15.60
N LEU A 56 11.54 -25.73 -14.92
CA LEU A 56 11.51 -25.44 -13.48
C LEU A 56 12.04 -26.62 -12.64
N LYS A 57 11.67 -27.86 -13.01
CA LYS A 57 12.18 -29.06 -12.32
C LYS A 57 13.69 -29.21 -12.46
N ARG A 58 14.25 -28.90 -13.63
CA ARG A 58 15.71 -28.90 -13.86
C ARG A 58 16.40 -27.82 -13.03
N GLU A 59 15.85 -26.61 -13.00
CA GLU A 59 16.39 -25.51 -12.20
C GLU A 59 16.35 -25.80 -10.70
N ARG A 60 15.25 -26.38 -10.20
CA ARG A 60 15.16 -26.82 -8.80
C ARG A 60 16.24 -27.83 -8.44
N ARG A 61 16.43 -28.84 -9.28
CA ARG A 61 17.46 -29.86 -9.06
C ARG A 61 18.86 -29.25 -9.03
N GLN A 62 19.15 -28.29 -9.92
CA GLN A 62 20.43 -27.59 -9.92
C GLN A 62 20.67 -26.79 -8.63
N ILE A 63 19.65 -26.10 -8.13
CA ILE A 63 19.72 -25.34 -6.87
C ILE A 63 19.95 -26.29 -5.70
N GLU A 64 19.25 -27.42 -5.66
CA GLU A 64 19.40 -28.44 -4.62
C GLU A 64 20.80 -29.05 -4.63
N GLU A 65 21.33 -29.40 -5.82
CA GLU A 65 22.71 -29.85 -6.00
C GLU A 65 23.71 -28.79 -5.50
N ASP A 66 23.53 -27.51 -5.86
CA ASP A 66 24.42 -26.43 -5.43
C ASP A 66 24.41 -26.24 -3.92
N MET A 67 23.21 -26.22 -3.33
CA MET A 67 23.03 -26.13 -1.88
C MET A 67 23.73 -27.30 -1.18
N GLN A 68 23.49 -28.53 -1.66
CA GLN A 68 24.14 -29.73 -1.10
C GLN A 68 25.66 -29.67 -1.23
N THR A 69 26.19 -29.18 -2.35
CA THR A 69 27.65 -29.02 -2.52
C THR A 69 28.23 -27.99 -1.54
N LEU A 70 27.55 -26.86 -1.32
CA LEU A 70 27.98 -25.85 -0.37
C LEU A 70 27.91 -26.35 1.07
N GLU A 71 26.86 -27.09 1.44
CA GLU A 71 26.72 -27.73 2.75
C GLU A 71 27.82 -28.76 2.99
N ASN A 72 28.09 -29.63 2.01
CA ASN A 72 29.13 -30.63 2.10
C ASN A 72 30.53 -30.01 2.25
N LEU A 73 30.78 -28.87 1.58
CA LEU A 73 32.02 -28.11 1.73
C LEU A 73 32.14 -27.43 3.09
N GLY A 74 31.01 -26.99 3.68
CA GLY A 74 30.97 -26.38 5.00
C GLY A 74 31.11 -27.40 6.14
N SER A 75 30.69 -28.65 5.93
CA SER A 75 30.76 -29.70 6.95
C SER A 75 32.16 -30.30 7.07
N ALA A 76 32.64 -30.48 8.31
CA ALA A 76 33.89 -31.20 8.55
C ALA A 76 33.72 -32.70 8.23
N ILE A 77 34.77 -33.31 7.68
CA ILE A 77 34.77 -34.75 7.38
C ILE A 77 34.60 -35.54 8.69
N PRO A 78 33.66 -36.51 8.75
CA PRO A 78 33.41 -37.26 9.98
C PRO A 78 34.61 -38.11 10.38
N GLN A 79 34.82 -38.28 11.69
CA GLN A 79 35.95 -39.06 12.23
C GLN A 79 35.94 -40.54 11.84
N SER A 80 34.78 -41.07 11.46
CA SER A 80 34.62 -42.42 10.95
C SER A 80 35.23 -42.62 9.56
N ASN A 81 35.42 -41.54 8.79
CA ASN A 81 35.98 -41.57 7.45
C ASN A 81 37.42 -42.10 7.48
N ILE A 82 37.72 -43.02 6.57
CA ILE A 82 39.04 -43.66 6.43
C ILE A 82 40.13 -42.62 6.19
N GLY A 83 39.85 -41.59 5.39
CA GLY A 83 40.78 -40.50 5.12
C GLY A 83 41.11 -39.68 6.37
N PHE A 84 40.12 -39.40 7.22
CA PHE A 84 40.36 -38.71 8.49
C PHE A 84 41.21 -39.55 9.45
N LYS A 85 40.95 -40.86 9.52
CA LYS A 85 41.75 -41.80 10.34
C LYS A 85 43.21 -41.84 9.87
N LEU A 86 43.43 -41.89 8.56
CA LEU A 86 44.78 -41.87 7.98
C LEU A 86 45.49 -40.54 8.26
N LEU A 87 44.83 -39.40 8.06
CA LEU A 87 45.38 -38.08 8.39
C LEU A 87 45.78 -37.99 9.86
N LYS A 88 44.92 -38.46 10.77
CA LYS A 88 45.20 -38.49 12.21
C LYS A 88 46.42 -39.35 12.54
N GLN A 89 46.58 -40.51 11.89
CA GLN A 89 47.77 -41.36 12.06
C GLN A 89 49.07 -40.69 11.57
N MET A 90 48.97 -39.82 10.56
CA MET A 90 50.09 -39.02 10.06
C MET A 90 50.38 -37.76 10.90
N GLY A 91 49.69 -37.59 12.04
CA GLY A 91 49.92 -36.48 12.97
C GLY A 91 49.04 -35.26 12.75
N TYR A 92 47.98 -35.35 11.93
CA TYR A 92 46.99 -34.28 11.81
C TYR A 92 46.12 -34.17 13.07
N ALA A 93 46.07 -32.98 13.66
CA ALA A 93 45.11 -32.64 14.72
C ALA A 93 43.92 -31.88 14.13
N PRO A 94 42.67 -32.16 14.53
CA PRO A 94 41.50 -31.45 14.02
C PRO A 94 41.61 -29.95 14.31
N GLY A 95 41.44 -29.13 13.28
CA GLY A 95 41.60 -27.66 13.37
C GLY A 95 43.05 -27.17 13.22
N SER A 96 44.04 -28.06 13.12
CA SER A 96 45.42 -27.66 12.80
C SER A 96 45.61 -27.45 11.30
N ALA A 97 46.46 -26.50 10.94
CA ALA A 97 46.92 -26.32 9.57
C ALA A 97 48.01 -27.33 9.22
N LEU A 98 48.03 -27.80 7.96
CA LEU A 98 49.06 -28.71 7.47
C LEU A 98 50.37 -27.95 7.17
N GLY A 99 51.52 -28.63 7.24
CA GLY A 99 52.84 -28.09 6.91
C GLY A 99 53.82 -28.03 8.10
N LYS A 100 55.12 -27.87 7.81
CA LYS A 100 56.24 -27.98 8.78
C LYS A 100 56.14 -27.05 10.01
N GLY A 101 55.34 -25.98 9.91
CA GLY A 101 55.01 -25.09 11.03
C GLY A 101 53.54 -24.66 11.05
N GLY A 102 52.64 -25.49 10.50
CA GLY A 102 51.23 -25.10 10.33
C GLY A 102 51.02 -23.95 9.34
N SER A 103 51.88 -23.83 8.33
CA SER A 103 51.86 -22.75 7.34
C SER A 103 50.73 -22.86 6.31
N GLY A 104 50.02 -23.99 6.28
CA GLY A 104 48.88 -24.21 5.39
C GLY A 104 47.61 -23.50 5.86
N ARG A 105 46.57 -23.52 5.02
CA ARG A 105 45.23 -23.05 5.42
C ARG A 105 44.52 -24.15 6.20
N ALA A 106 43.91 -23.78 7.33
CA ALA A 106 43.07 -24.69 8.11
C ALA A 106 41.66 -24.86 7.50
N GLU A 107 41.16 -23.82 6.83
CA GLU A 107 39.85 -23.80 6.21
C GLU A 107 39.92 -23.98 4.69
N PRO A 108 38.95 -24.71 4.09
CA PRO A 108 38.87 -24.88 2.65
C PRO A 108 38.65 -23.54 1.94
N VAL A 109 38.99 -23.50 0.65
CA VAL A 109 38.76 -22.31 -0.17
C VAL A 109 37.28 -22.19 -0.47
N ALA A 110 36.69 -21.02 -0.21
CA ALA A 110 35.31 -20.74 -0.56
C ALA A 110 35.10 -20.84 -2.07
N LEU A 111 34.00 -21.49 -2.47
CA LEU A 111 33.61 -21.66 -3.87
C LEU A 111 32.33 -20.86 -4.15
N GLU A 112 32.34 -20.12 -5.26
CA GLU A 112 31.16 -19.45 -5.79
C GLU A 112 30.67 -20.23 -7.01
N ILE A 113 29.52 -20.88 -6.90
CA ILE A 113 28.97 -21.71 -7.98
C ILE A 113 28.13 -20.85 -8.92
N ARG A 114 28.62 -20.63 -10.14
CA ARG A 114 27.90 -19.91 -11.20
C ARG A 114 27.45 -20.88 -12.28
N ARG A 115 26.14 -21.06 -12.44
CA ARG A 115 25.54 -21.90 -13.51
C ARG A 115 25.17 -21.12 -14.77
N GLY A 116 25.36 -19.80 -14.76
CA GLY A 116 25.07 -18.92 -15.89
C GLY A 116 26.18 -18.89 -16.94
N ARG A 117 25.85 -18.38 -18.13
CA ARG A 117 26.81 -18.00 -19.18
C ARG A 117 27.05 -16.49 -19.25
N ALA A 118 26.73 -15.78 -18.18
CA ALA A 118 27.01 -14.35 -18.08
C ALA A 118 28.52 -14.13 -17.95
N GLY A 119 29.01 -12.97 -18.43
CA GLY A 119 30.41 -12.60 -18.27
C GLY A 119 30.80 -12.48 -16.80
N ILE A 120 32.08 -12.75 -16.52
CA ILE A 120 32.67 -12.54 -15.18
C ILE A 120 32.47 -11.07 -14.80
N GLY A 121 32.01 -10.82 -13.58
CA GLY A 121 31.68 -9.47 -13.08
C GLY A 121 30.22 -9.02 -13.26
N LYS A 122 29.38 -9.73 -14.02
CA LYS A 122 27.91 -9.51 -13.96
C LYS A 122 27.31 -10.26 -12.78
N GLU A 123 26.46 -9.57 -12.01
CA GLU A 123 25.62 -10.18 -10.98
C GLU A 123 24.62 -11.15 -11.62
N ASP A 124 24.27 -12.21 -10.87
CA ASP A 124 23.26 -13.14 -11.32
C ASP A 124 21.91 -12.42 -11.51
N PRO A 125 21.16 -12.72 -12.59
CA PRO A 125 19.91 -12.03 -12.90
C PRO A 125 18.86 -12.16 -11.78
N LYS A 126 18.96 -13.21 -10.96
CA LYS A 126 18.11 -13.39 -9.77
C LYS A 126 18.43 -12.38 -8.67
N VAL A 127 19.72 -12.13 -8.42
CA VAL A 127 20.18 -11.18 -7.40
C VAL A 127 19.79 -9.76 -7.81
N GLU A 128 20.04 -9.39 -9.06
CA GLU A 128 19.61 -8.12 -9.65
C GLU A 128 18.10 -7.89 -9.56
N LYS A 129 17.30 -8.91 -9.86
CA LYS A 129 15.83 -8.83 -9.77
C LYS A 129 15.36 -8.62 -8.34
N MET A 130 15.91 -9.38 -7.39
CA MET A 130 15.58 -9.20 -5.96
C MET A 130 15.97 -7.81 -5.44
N ARG A 131 17.10 -7.25 -5.89
CA ARG A 131 17.50 -5.88 -5.52
C ARG A 131 16.49 -4.85 -6.02
N LYS A 132 16.12 -4.93 -7.31
CA LYS A 132 15.12 -4.04 -7.91
C LYS A 132 13.73 -4.17 -7.29
N GLU A 133 13.32 -5.39 -6.95
CA GLU A 133 12.04 -5.63 -6.26
C GLU A 133 12.01 -4.96 -4.88
N LYS A 134 13.08 -5.08 -4.10
CA LYS A 134 13.21 -4.39 -2.80
C LYS A 134 13.19 -2.87 -2.94
N GLU A 135 13.95 -2.31 -3.88
CA GLU A 135 13.94 -0.86 -4.15
C GLU A 135 12.55 -0.35 -4.52
N ASN A 136 11.81 -1.11 -5.34
CA ASN A 136 10.44 -0.79 -5.71
C ASN A 136 9.49 -0.87 -4.51
N GLU A 137 9.60 -1.91 -3.69
CA GLU A 137 8.80 -2.05 -2.46
C GLU A 137 9.05 -0.90 -1.48
N GLU A 138 10.30 -0.48 -1.30
CA GLU A 138 10.66 0.66 -0.47
C GLU A 138 10.09 1.98 -1.04
N SER A 139 10.18 2.18 -2.35
CA SER A 139 9.58 3.33 -3.03
C SER A 139 8.06 3.38 -2.87
N MET A 140 7.39 2.23 -3.00
CA MET A 140 5.94 2.12 -2.80
C MET A 140 5.55 2.43 -1.35
N LYS A 141 6.29 1.93 -0.36
CA LYS A 141 6.06 2.25 1.05
C LYS A 141 6.20 3.73 1.35
N ARG A 142 7.22 4.40 0.77
CA ARG A 142 7.41 5.85 0.93
C ARG A 142 6.24 6.65 0.36
N LYS A 143 5.78 6.29 -0.84
CA LYS A 143 4.61 6.93 -1.47
C LYS A 143 3.33 6.73 -0.65
N GLU A 144 3.12 5.53 -0.11
CA GLU A 144 1.96 5.25 0.75
C GLU A 144 1.99 6.08 2.04
N GLU A 145 3.17 6.21 2.66
CA GLU A 145 3.35 7.03 3.86
C GLU A 145 3.10 8.53 3.58
N GLU A 146 3.58 9.03 2.44
CA GLU A 146 3.36 10.40 1.98
C GLU A 146 1.87 10.68 1.75
N LEU A 147 1.17 9.81 1.01
CA LEU A 147 -0.27 9.89 0.79
C LEU A 147 -1.06 9.87 2.12
N ARG A 148 -0.64 9.05 3.09
CA ARG A 148 -1.28 8.99 4.42
C ARG A 148 -1.12 10.31 5.19
N LYS A 149 0.07 10.92 5.13
CA LYS A 149 0.33 12.22 5.78
C LYS A 149 -0.52 13.32 5.15
N GLU A 150 -0.57 13.34 3.82
CA GLU A 150 -1.33 14.34 3.05
C GLU A 150 -2.85 14.23 3.29
N PHE A 151 -3.40 13.01 3.40
CA PHE A 151 -4.82 12.85 3.74
C PHE A 151 -5.16 13.46 5.12
N GLY A 152 -4.28 13.28 6.10
CA GLY A 152 -4.47 13.80 7.46
C GLY A 152 -4.33 15.33 7.57
N THR A 153 -3.56 15.98 6.70
CA THR A 153 -3.44 17.45 6.67
C THR A 153 -4.64 18.07 5.97
N ARG A 154 -5.02 17.55 4.80
CA ARG A 154 -6.17 18.05 4.02
C ARG A 154 -7.49 18.02 4.80
N GLN A 155 -7.71 16.96 5.58
CA GLN A 155 -8.90 16.90 6.41
C GLN A 155 -8.86 17.99 7.48
N ARG A 156 -7.75 18.13 8.22
CA ARG A 156 -7.58 19.16 9.26
C ARG A 156 -7.74 20.60 8.73
N GLU A 157 -7.19 20.89 7.56
CA GLU A 157 -7.34 22.20 6.90
C GLU A 157 -8.82 22.52 6.62
N ARG A 158 -9.57 21.58 6.03
CA ARG A 158 -11.01 21.77 5.79
C ARG A 158 -11.81 21.99 7.07
N TRP A 159 -11.48 21.32 8.16
CA TRP A 159 -12.14 21.55 9.45
C TRP A 159 -11.81 22.95 10.00
N ARG A 160 -10.56 23.39 9.85
CA ARG A 160 -10.12 24.74 10.26
C ARG A 160 -10.85 25.82 9.45
N GLU A 161 -10.84 25.72 8.13
CA GLU A 161 -11.54 26.64 7.21
C GLU A 161 -13.03 26.76 7.55
N ARG A 162 -13.73 25.63 7.72
CA ARG A 162 -15.15 25.64 8.12
C ARG A 162 -15.37 26.30 9.48
N ARG A 163 -14.45 26.10 10.43
CA ARG A 163 -14.55 26.68 11.77
C ARG A 163 -14.41 28.19 11.73
N ILE A 164 -13.52 28.72 10.88
CA ILE A 164 -13.35 30.16 10.64
C ILE A 164 -14.67 30.76 10.14
N VAL A 165 -15.27 30.18 9.10
CA VAL A 165 -16.54 30.64 8.54
C VAL A 165 -17.67 30.65 9.58
N VAL A 166 -17.80 29.57 10.36
CA VAL A 166 -18.84 29.48 11.40
C VAL A 166 -18.62 30.52 12.50
N ASN A 167 -17.38 30.71 12.95
CA ASN A 167 -17.08 31.70 13.97
C ASN A 167 -17.26 33.13 13.46
N PHE A 168 -16.94 33.40 12.20
CA PHE A 168 -17.12 34.70 11.56
C PHE A 168 -18.60 35.08 11.56
N ARG A 169 -19.46 34.19 11.07
CA ARG A 169 -20.92 34.41 11.05
C ARG A 169 -21.50 34.61 12.45
N LYS A 170 -21.00 33.90 13.46
CA LYS A 170 -21.41 34.11 14.86
C LYS A 170 -20.94 35.48 15.40
N ALA A 171 -19.73 35.90 15.05
CA ALA A 171 -19.16 37.18 15.44
C ALA A 171 -19.96 38.33 14.80
N GLU A 172 -20.26 38.24 13.50
CA GLU A 172 -21.12 39.18 12.79
C GLU A 172 -22.51 39.27 13.40
N ALA A 173 -23.16 38.13 13.67
CA ALA A 173 -24.47 38.12 14.29
C ALA A 173 -24.45 38.79 15.68
N SER A 174 -23.41 38.52 16.47
CA SER A 174 -23.24 39.15 17.80
C SER A 174 -23.00 40.65 17.69
N LEU A 175 -22.16 41.07 16.74
CA LEU A 175 -21.87 42.48 16.47
C LEU A 175 -23.13 43.20 16.02
N ALA A 176 -23.90 42.63 15.09
CA ALA A 176 -25.17 43.17 14.65
C ALA A 176 -26.19 43.30 15.80
N GLN A 177 -26.21 42.35 16.75
CA GLN A 177 -27.09 42.44 17.94
C GLN A 177 -26.65 43.54 18.90
N LEU A 178 -25.35 43.76 19.07
CA LEU A 178 -24.80 44.78 19.97
C LEU A 178 -24.89 46.18 19.36
N GLU A 179 -24.72 46.32 18.04
CA GLU A 179 -24.92 47.58 17.31
C GLU A 179 -26.39 47.99 17.24
N LYS A 180 -27.31 47.03 17.02
CA LYS A 180 -28.75 47.31 16.95
C LYS A 180 -29.39 47.59 18.31
N ARG A 181 -28.63 47.47 19.41
CA ARG A 181 -29.11 47.66 20.79
C ARG A 181 -29.16 49.12 21.26
N ASP A 182 -28.97 50.08 20.36
CA ASP A 182 -29.37 51.47 20.58
C ASP A 182 -30.89 51.73 20.35
N ILE A 183 -31.71 50.70 20.09
CA ILE A 183 -33.17 50.84 20.06
C ILE A 183 -33.85 49.70 20.83
N VAL A 184 -34.74 50.11 21.75
CA VAL A 184 -35.59 49.36 22.66
C VAL A 184 -36.41 48.24 21.97
N ASP A 185 -36.45 47.08 22.64
CA ASP A 185 -37.41 45.96 22.59
C ASP A 185 -38.23 45.73 21.30
N VAL A 186 -37.95 44.64 20.57
CA VAL A 186 -39.01 43.85 19.92
C VAL A 186 -38.71 42.35 19.97
N GLU A 187 -39.71 41.67 20.51
CA GLU A 187 -40.07 40.26 20.62
C GLU A 187 -39.47 39.25 19.62
N LYS A 188 -39.12 38.08 20.18
CA LYS A 188 -38.91 36.82 19.46
C LYS A 188 -40.07 36.52 18.50
N LYS A 189 -39.75 36.29 17.24
CA LYS A 189 -40.51 35.39 16.37
C LYS A 189 -39.57 34.32 15.82
N GLU A 190 -39.90 33.09 16.18
CA GLU A 190 -39.53 31.87 15.45
C GLU A 190 -40.25 31.87 14.09
N GLU A 191 -39.86 30.94 13.21
CA GLU A 191 -40.28 30.72 11.80
C GLU A 191 -39.35 31.41 10.80
N GLU A 192 -38.85 30.79 9.74
CA GLU A 192 -39.01 29.45 9.15
C GLU A 192 -37.79 29.25 8.21
N ASP A 193 -37.42 28.00 7.97
CA ASP A 193 -36.49 27.61 6.89
C ASP A 193 -37.00 28.18 5.56
N ASP A 194 -36.27 29.12 4.97
CA ASP A 194 -36.46 29.50 3.58
C ASP A 194 -35.09 29.47 2.89
N GLU A 195 -34.94 28.46 2.05
CA GLU A 195 -33.88 28.30 1.06
C GLU A 195 -33.83 29.54 0.16
N LYS A 196 -32.98 30.49 0.54
CA LYS A 196 -32.45 31.48 -0.40
C LYS A 196 -30.97 31.21 -0.59
N GLU A 197 -30.70 30.39 -1.62
CA GLU A 197 -29.49 30.53 -2.42
C GLU A 197 -29.52 31.92 -3.06
N GLU A 198 -29.16 32.95 -2.28
CA GLU A 198 -28.64 34.18 -2.85
C GLU A 198 -27.17 33.90 -3.20
N GLU A 199 -26.87 33.96 -4.50
CA GLU A 199 -25.52 34.15 -5.05
C GLU A 199 -24.96 35.49 -4.49
N GLU A 200 -24.69 35.56 -3.20
CA GLU A 200 -23.82 36.57 -2.63
C GLU A 200 -22.40 36.13 -2.94
N GLU A 201 -21.67 37.00 -3.64
CA GLU A 201 -20.26 36.86 -3.96
C GLU A 201 -19.54 36.16 -2.80
N GLU A 202 -18.97 34.98 -3.06
CA GLU A 202 -18.16 34.24 -2.11
C GLU A 202 -16.91 35.09 -1.81
N GLU A 203 -17.05 36.12 -0.97
CA GLU A 203 -15.93 36.71 -0.27
C GLU A 203 -15.38 35.57 0.58
N GLU A 204 -14.23 35.07 0.17
CA GLU A 204 -13.52 33.96 0.80
C GLU A 204 -13.18 34.41 2.24
N ILE A 205 -14.07 34.13 3.20
CA ILE A 205 -13.94 34.59 4.59
C ILE A 205 -12.59 34.14 5.13
N THR A 206 -11.69 35.10 5.33
CA THR A 206 -10.33 34.81 5.76
C THR A 206 -10.22 34.75 7.29
N GLU A 207 -9.11 34.19 7.78
CA GLU A 207 -8.77 34.26 9.21
C GLU A 207 -8.66 35.71 9.71
N GLU A 208 -8.23 36.63 8.84
CA GLU A 208 -8.06 38.05 9.15
C GLU A 208 -9.40 38.74 9.38
N ASP A 209 -10.41 38.41 8.57
CA ASP A 209 -11.76 38.97 8.69
C ASP A 209 -12.41 38.57 10.02
N LEU A 210 -12.25 37.31 10.43
CA LEU A 210 -12.67 36.86 11.76
C LEU A 210 -11.96 37.63 12.87
N LEU A 211 -10.64 37.79 12.79
CA LEU A 211 -9.88 38.54 13.79
C LEU A 211 -10.33 40.00 13.87
N ASN A 212 -10.59 40.64 12.73
CA ASN A 212 -11.05 42.02 12.66
C ASN A 212 -12.38 42.21 13.41
N ILE A 213 -13.35 41.31 13.21
CA ILE A 213 -14.64 41.38 13.91
C ILE A 213 -14.50 41.07 15.40
N LEU A 214 -13.70 40.06 15.76
CA LEU A 214 -13.43 39.74 17.17
C LEU A 214 -12.77 40.92 17.91
N LEU A 215 -11.86 41.63 17.25
CA LEU A 215 -11.23 42.83 17.80
C LEU A 215 -12.23 43.97 17.98
N LYS A 216 -13.13 44.21 17.00
CA LYS A 216 -14.20 45.20 17.13
C LYS A 216 -15.11 44.88 18.33
N LEU A 217 -15.57 43.64 18.45
CA LEU A 217 -16.39 43.17 19.58
C LEU A 217 -15.72 43.41 20.94
N ARG A 218 -14.40 43.22 21.03
CA ARG A 218 -13.65 43.42 22.28
C ARG A 218 -13.34 44.86 22.60
N ASN A 219 -12.98 45.65 21.60
CA ASN A 219 -12.52 47.02 21.80
C ASN A 219 -13.69 47.99 22.00
N GLU A 220 -14.79 47.79 21.27
CA GLU A 220 -15.94 48.70 21.30
C GLU A 220 -17.01 48.23 22.29
N PHE A 221 -17.28 46.92 22.34
CA PHE A 221 -18.37 46.37 23.15
C PHE A 221 -17.91 45.62 24.39
N PHE A 222 -16.60 45.47 24.62
CA PHE A 222 -16.03 44.62 25.67
C PHE A 222 -16.68 43.24 25.70
N TYR A 223 -16.98 42.66 24.54
CA TYR A 223 -17.64 41.38 24.41
C TYR A 223 -16.67 40.32 23.89
N CYS A 224 -16.69 39.14 24.49
CA CYS A 224 -15.95 37.98 24.00
C CYS A 224 -16.90 36.92 23.45
N LEU A 225 -16.78 36.63 22.15
CA LEU A 225 -17.55 35.59 21.47
C LEU A 225 -17.41 34.21 22.13
N PHE A 226 -16.20 33.83 22.51
CA PHE A 226 -15.89 32.47 23.01
C PHE A 226 -16.29 32.26 24.48
N CYS A 227 -16.11 33.26 25.35
CA CYS A 227 -16.70 33.25 26.70
C CYS A 227 -18.24 33.37 26.69
N GLY A 228 -18.81 34.03 25.67
CA GLY A 228 -20.24 34.35 25.62
C GLY A 228 -20.67 35.47 26.59
N CYS A 229 -19.73 36.33 27.01
CA CYS A 229 -19.94 37.33 28.06
C CYS A 229 -19.52 38.73 27.60
N GLN A 230 -20.26 39.75 28.07
CA GLN A 230 -19.87 41.16 27.99
C GLN A 230 -19.26 41.61 29.31
N TYR A 231 -18.18 42.38 29.27
CA TYR A 231 -17.46 42.89 30.42
C TYR A 231 -17.72 44.40 30.60
N GLU A 232 -17.55 44.89 31.83
CA GLU A 232 -17.83 46.29 32.16
C GLU A 232 -16.73 47.25 31.66
N THR A 233 -15.48 46.79 31.60
CA THR A 233 -14.33 47.58 31.17
C THR A 233 -13.32 46.73 30.40
N MET A 234 -12.47 47.39 29.62
CA MET A 234 -11.37 46.74 28.89
C MET A 234 -10.44 45.98 29.84
N GLU A 235 -10.15 46.53 31.02
CA GLU A 235 -9.29 45.89 32.02
C GLU A 235 -9.93 44.62 32.60
N ALA A 236 -11.26 44.63 32.81
CA ALA A 236 -12.00 43.45 33.24
C ALA A 236 -12.01 42.36 32.17
N LEU A 237 -12.07 42.75 30.88
CA LEU A 237 -11.98 41.81 29.77
C LEU A 237 -10.60 41.15 29.71
N VAL A 238 -9.52 41.91 29.77
CA VAL A 238 -8.14 41.36 29.67
C VAL A 238 -7.78 40.49 30.87
N SER A 239 -8.30 40.79 32.05
CA SER A 239 -8.01 40.02 33.26
C SER A 239 -8.80 38.71 33.37
N ASN A 240 -10.02 38.65 32.82
CA ASN A 240 -10.91 37.50 32.98
C ASN A 240 -11.05 36.63 31.72
N CYS A 241 -10.72 37.15 30.52
CA CYS A 241 -10.79 36.42 29.26
C CYS A 241 -9.42 35.80 28.92
N PRO A 242 -9.33 34.49 28.66
CA PRO A 242 -8.05 33.79 28.53
C PRO A 242 -7.26 34.06 27.24
N GLY A 243 -7.90 34.55 26.18
CA GLY A 243 -7.22 34.93 24.94
C GLY A 243 -8.20 35.45 23.91
N ILE A 244 -7.80 35.67 22.64
CA ILE A 244 -8.71 36.18 21.58
C ILE A 244 -9.26 35.09 20.69
N ASN A 245 -8.56 33.96 20.60
CA ASN A 245 -8.91 32.87 19.72
C ASN A 245 -9.75 31.83 20.45
N GLU A 246 -10.44 30.99 19.68
CA GLU A 246 -11.20 29.87 20.23
C GLU A 246 -10.31 28.90 21.01
N ASP A 247 -9.08 28.66 20.53
CA ASP A 247 -8.13 27.72 21.15
C ASP A 247 -7.64 28.17 22.53
N ASP A 248 -7.85 29.43 22.90
CA ASP A 248 -7.47 29.99 24.20
C ASP A 248 -8.53 29.73 25.30
N HIS A 249 -9.73 29.25 24.94
CA HIS A 249 -10.91 29.11 25.81
C HIS A 249 -11.33 27.64 25.98
#